data_AF-A0A9P5X0Z3-F1
#
_entry.id   AF-A0A9P5X0Z3-F1
#
_cell.length_a   1.000
_cell.length_b   1.000
_cell.length_c   1.000
_cell.angle_alpha   90.00
_cell.angle_beta   90.00
_cell.angle_gamma   90.00
#
_symmetry.space_group_name_H-M   'P 1'
#
loop_
_entity.id
_entity.type
_entity.pdbx_description
1 polymer ?
#
loop_
_entity_poly.entity_id
_entity_poly.type
_entity_poly.pdbx_seq_one_letter_code
_entity_poly.pdbx_strand_id
1 'polypeptide(L)'
;HVHHTTTATFFTPSDLCRAGSLLHKTIHSTPTFHKQEWQDTVFIELNGNIPGMKGLLVAHVLLFFSFHYCNQDLSCALINWFVHDSDDLQQDEDTGMWPVCLE
;
A
#
# COMPACT_ATOMS: atom_id res chain seq x y z
N HIS A 1 17.55 -7.90 6.99
CA HIS A 1 18.07 -6.54 6.77
C HIS A 1 16.93 -5.53 6.80
N VAL A 2 17.20 -4.26 7.11
CA VAL A 2 16.19 -3.18 7.11
C VAL A 2 16.35 -2.34 5.85
N HIS A 3 15.23 -1.93 5.25
CA HIS A 3 15.16 -1.14 4.03
C HIS A 3 14.25 0.07 4.26
N HIS A 4 14.68 1.24 3.79
CA HIS A 4 13.91 2.50 3.89
C HIS A 4 13.04 2.78 2.68
N THR A 5 13.25 2.04 1.59
CA THR A 5 12.49 2.17 0.36
C THR A 5 12.31 0.80 -0.28
N THR A 6 11.24 0.67 -1.05
CA THR A 6 11.02 -0.43 -1.99
C THR A 6 10.43 0.12 -3.29
N THR A 7 10.42 -0.66 -4.36
CA THR A 7 9.82 -0.26 -5.63
C THR A 7 8.69 -1.22 -5.97
N ALA A 8 7.50 -0.67 -6.21
CA ALA A 8 6.35 -1.39 -6.73
C ALA A 8 6.24 -1.18 -8.23
N THR A 9 5.93 -2.26 -8.93
CA THR A 9 5.84 -2.30 -10.38
C THR A 9 4.44 -2.77 -10.75
N PHE A 10 3.65 -1.93 -11.41
CA PHE A 10 2.25 -2.25 -11.72
C PHE A 10 1.81 -1.70 -13.08
N PHE A 11 0.73 -2.27 -13.60
CA PHE A 11 0.12 -1.87 -14.86
C PHE A 11 -1.11 -1.01 -14.60
N THR A 12 -1.14 0.20 -15.15
CA THR A 12 -2.32 1.09 -15.05
C THR A 12 -3.17 1.00 -16.31
N PRO A 13 -4.45 0.58 -16.21
CA PRO A 13 -5.33 0.44 -17.37
C PRO A 13 -5.76 1.78 -17.99
N SER A 14 -5.60 2.90 -17.26
CA SER A 14 -6.11 4.23 -17.65
C SER A 14 -5.11 5.12 -18.39
N ASP A 15 -3.88 4.64 -18.65
CA ASP A 15 -2.85 5.48 -19.24
C ASP A 15 -3.04 5.60 -20.77
N LEU A 16 -3.94 6.50 -21.17
CA LEU A 16 -4.31 6.79 -22.57
C LEU A 16 -3.10 7.24 -23.41
N CYS A 17 -1.99 7.64 -22.79
CA CYS A 17 -0.81 8.13 -23.49
C CYS A 17 0.24 7.06 -23.80
N ARG A 18 0.08 5.80 -23.34
CA ARG A 18 0.99 4.71 -23.72
C ARG A 18 0.34 3.36 -23.55
N ALA A 19 -0.18 2.82 -24.66
CA ALA A 19 -0.57 1.42 -24.73
C ALA A 19 0.60 0.54 -24.24
N GLY A 20 0.47 -0.07 -23.07
CA GLY A 20 1.40 -1.10 -22.59
C GLY A 20 2.51 -0.70 -21.63
N SER A 21 2.55 0.50 -21.03
CA SER A 21 3.65 0.83 -20.11
C SER A 21 3.48 0.32 -18.68
N LEU A 22 4.53 -0.33 -18.20
CA LEU A 22 4.75 -0.71 -16.82
C LEU A 22 5.17 0.53 -16.01
N LEU A 23 4.43 0.85 -14.94
CA LEU A 23 4.80 1.92 -14.03
C LEU A 23 5.63 1.37 -12.87
N HIS A 24 6.67 2.11 -12.51
CA HIS A 24 7.46 1.88 -11.30
C HIS A 24 7.20 3.03 -10.33
N LYS A 25 6.81 2.70 -9.10
CA LYS A 25 6.64 3.66 -8.02
C LYS A 25 7.51 3.25 -6.85
N THR A 26 8.36 4.16 -6.38
CA THR A 26 9.11 3.96 -5.14
C THR A 26 8.20 4.28 -3.95
N ILE A 27 8.25 3.41 -2.95
CA ILE A 27 7.50 3.50 -1.69
C ILE A 27 8.53 3.71 -0.59
N HIS A 28 8.26 4.67 0.29
CA HIS A 28 9.15 5.13 1.34
C HIS A 28 8.65 4.73 2.75
N SER A 29 9.59 4.32 3.59
CA SER A 29 9.43 4.11 5.05
C SER A 29 10.63 4.72 5.78
N THR A 30 10.96 5.95 5.42
CA THR A 30 12.13 6.66 5.93
C THR A 30 11.76 7.32 7.27
N PRO A 31 12.35 6.89 8.40
CA PRO A 31 11.98 7.42 9.72
C PRO A 31 12.40 8.89 9.91
N THR A 32 13.40 9.36 9.16
CA THR A 32 13.87 10.75 9.21
C THR A 32 14.12 11.29 7.81
N PHE A 33 13.19 12.07 7.30
CA PHE A 33 13.27 12.86 6.09
C PHE A 33 12.97 14.32 6.42
N HIS A 34 13.97 15.21 6.27
CA HIS A 34 13.85 16.63 6.65
C HIS A 34 13.28 16.89 8.06
N LYS A 35 13.68 16.08 9.06
CA LYS A 35 13.20 16.12 10.47
C LYS A 35 11.74 15.66 10.67
N GLN A 36 11.14 15.02 9.67
CA GLN A 36 9.81 14.40 9.76
C GLN A 36 9.91 12.95 9.28
N GLU A 37 8.98 12.09 9.70
CA GLU A 37 8.86 10.76 9.13
C GLU A 37 8.25 10.83 7.72
N TRP A 38 8.84 10.09 6.77
CA TRP A 38 8.26 9.88 5.44
C TRP A 38 7.92 8.41 5.28
N GLN A 39 6.67 8.10 5.62
CA GLN A 39 6.06 6.79 5.52
C GLN A 39 4.91 6.88 4.53
N ASP A 40 4.94 6.06 3.50
CA ASP A 40 3.92 6.05 2.46
C ASP A 40 2.75 5.14 2.85
N THR A 41 1.57 5.48 2.35
CA THR A 41 0.36 4.64 2.44
C THR A 41 0.25 3.78 1.19
N VAL A 42 -0.09 2.50 1.38
CA VAL A 42 -0.16 1.49 0.32
C VAL A 42 -1.51 0.78 0.31
N PHE A 43 -1.89 0.30 -0.86
CA PHE A 43 -2.96 -0.68 -1.00
C PHE A 43 -2.40 -2.09 -0.90
N ILE A 44 -3.10 -2.96 -0.18
CA ILE A 44 -2.77 -4.36 -0.02
C ILE A 44 -3.90 -5.18 -0.61
N GLU A 45 -3.57 -6.02 -1.59
CA GLU A 45 -4.55 -6.92 -2.21
C GLU A 45 -4.90 -8.06 -1.24
N LEU A 46 -6.16 -8.09 -0.78
CA LEU A 46 -6.67 -9.18 0.06
C LEU A 46 -7.24 -10.31 -0.80
N ASN A 47 -8.00 -9.94 -1.84
CA ASN A 47 -8.61 -10.89 -2.76
C ASN A 47 -8.78 -10.27 -4.16
N GLY A 48 -7.93 -10.69 -5.10
CA GLY A 48 -7.96 -10.22 -6.49
C GLY A 48 -9.24 -10.53 -7.28
N ASN A 49 -10.12 -11.39 -6.75
CA ASN A 49 -11.42 -11.65 -7.37
C ASN A 49 -12.48 -10.58 -7.03
N ILE A 50 -12.24 -9.77 -5.99
CA ILE A 50 -13.16 -8.70 -5.60
C ILE A 50 -12.67 -7.42 -6.26
N PRO A 51 -13.44 -6.84 -7.21
CA PRO A 51 -13.01 -5.66 -7.91
C PRO A 51 -13.03 -4.41 -7.01
N GLY A 52 -12.04 -3.54 -7.23
CA GLY A 52 -11.97 -2.21 -6.61
C GLY A 52 -11.61 -2.26 -5.12
N MET A 53 -11.98 -1.19 -4.40
CA MET A 53 -11.57 -0.99 -3.01
C MET A 53 -12.04 -2.10 -2.07
N LYS A 54 -13.16 -2.76 -2.36
CA LYS A 54 -13.68 -3.87 -1.51
C LYS A 54 -12.75 -5.09 -1.46
N GLY A 55 -11.84 -5.24 -2.43
CA GLY A 55 -10.83 -6.29 -2.44
C GLY A 55 -9.46 -5.85 -1.89
N LEU A 56 -9.36 -4.59 -1.48
CA LEU A 56 -8.12 -3.94 -1.06
C LEU A 56 -8.21 -3.50 0.40
N LEU A 57 -7.08 -3.59 1.09
CA LEU A 57 -6.86 -2.95 2.38
C LEU A 57 -5.94 -1.76 2.21
N VAL A 58 -6.01 -0.82 3.15
CA VAL A 58 -5.14 0.35 3.19
C VAL A 58 -4.26 0.21 4.41
N ALA A 59 -2.96 0.46 4.23
CA ALA A 59 -2.02 0.42 5.34
C ALA A 59 -0.93 1.48 5.20
N HIS A 60 -0.47 1.98 6.33
CA HIS A 60 0.67 2.89 6.43
C HIS A 60 1.95 2.10 6.66
N VAL A 61 2.97 2.28 5.83
CA VAL A 61 4.19 1.48 5.95
C VAL A 61 5.17 2.10 6.95
N LEU A 62 5.44 1.37 8.02
CA LEU A 62 6.38 1.78 9.07
C LEU A 62 7.81 1.35 8.75
N LEU A 63 8.00 0.15 8.18
CA LEU A 63 9.32 -0.43 7.96
C LEU A 63 9.28 -1.48 6.85
N PHE A 64 10.30 -1.52 6.00
CA PHE A 64 10.58 -2.71 5.18
C PHE A 64 11.75 -3.49 5.78
N PHE A 65 11.62 -4.80 5.86
CA PHE A 65 12.69 -5.65 6.36
C PHE A 65 12.67 -7.02 5.69
N SER A 66 13.80 -7.71 5.78
CA SER A 66 13.99 -9.05 5.27
C SER A 66 14.63 -9.94 6.34
N PHE A 67 14.29 -11.22 6.36
CA PHE A 67 14.93 -12.19 7.25
C PHE A 67 14.95 -13.58 6.62
N HIS A 68 15.88 -14.40 7.09
CA HIS A 68 16.04 -15.76 6.61
C HIS A 68 15.23 -16.73 7.48
N TYR A 69 14.35 -17.51 6.88
CA TYR A 69 13.53 -18.51 7.57
C TYR A 69 13.26 -19.70 6.64
N CYS A 70 13.33 -20.92 7.17
CA CYS A 70 13.10 -22.15 6.39
C CYS A 70 13.90 -22.23 5.06
N ASN A 71 15.18 -21.82 5.08
CA ASN A 71 16.05 -21.81 3.90
C ASN A 71 15.58 -20.86 2.78
N GLN A 72 14.83 -19.81 3.13
CA GLN A 72 14.33 -18.79 2.20
C GLN A 72 14.50 -17.39 2.80
N ASP A 73 14.83 -16.43 1.95
CA ASP A 73 14.85 -15.01 2.33
C ASP A 73 13.45 -14.42 2.11
N LEU A 74 12.80 -14.07 3.21
CA LEU A 74 11.48 -13.46 3.21
C LEU A 74 11.62 -11.94 3.24
N SER A 75 10.91 -11.26 2.36
CA SER A 75 10.77 -9.80 2.38
C SER A 75 9.42 -9.44 2.98
N CYS A 76 9.41 -8.55 3.97
CA CYS A 76 8.24 -8.20 4.76
C CYS A 76 8.15 -6.68 4.95
N ALA A 77 6.93 -6.22 5.20
CA ALA A 77 6.66 -4.86 5.62
C ALA A 77 6.01 -4.90 7.00
N LEU A 78 6.46 -4.03 7.90
CA LEU A 78 5.71 -3.66 9.09
C LEU A 78 4.82 -2.49 8.73
N ILE A 79 3.53 -2.63 9.03
CA ILE A 79 2.50 -1.69 8.62
C ILE A 79 1.59 -1.36 9.79
N ASN A 80 0.97 -0.19 9.74
CA ASN A 80 -0.20 0.12 10.54
C ASN A 80 -1.44 0.06 9.65
N TRP A 81 -2.48 -0.65 10.09
CA TRP A 81 -3.67 -0.82 9.28
C TRP A 81 -4.56 0.42 9.36
N PHE A 82 -5.23 0.70 8.25
CA PHE A 82 -6.43 1.51 8.28
C PHE A 82 -7.64 0.59 8.18
N VAL A 83 -8.58 0.76 9.09
CA VAL A 83 -9.89 0.10 9.06
C VAL A 83 -10.92 1.01 8.42
N HIS A 84 -11.91 0.39 7.78
CA HIS A 84 -13.07 1.12 7.32
C HIS A 84 -13.87 1.64 8.52
N ASP A 85 -14.24 2.91 8.46
CA ASP A 85 -14.92 3.62 9.56
C ASP A 85 -16.40 3.17 9.74
N SER A 86 -16.91 2.34 8.83
CA SER A 86 -18.26 1.79 8.87
C SER A 86 -18.26 0.28 8.65
N ASP A 87 -19.05 -0.44 9.45
CA ASP A 87 -19.32 -1.88 9.29
C ASP A 87 -19.87 -2.22 7.89
N ASP A 88 -20.44 -1.25 7.18
CA ASP A 88 -21.15 -1.43 5.90
C ASP A 88 -20.29 -1.25 4.63
N LEU A 89 -18.98 -0.99 4.71
CA LEU A 89 -18.09 -0.82 3.55
C LEU A 89 -18.73 0.06 2.45
N GLN A 90 -19.22 1.23 2.83
CA GLN A 90 -19.84 2.19 1.91
C GLN A 90 -18.93 3.36 1.59
N GLN A 91 -19.08 3.87 0.37
CA GLN A 91 -18.47 5.12 -0.04
C GLN A 91 -19.24 6.27 0.58
N ASP A 92 -18.52 7.33 0.95
CA ASP A 92 -19.12 8.60 1.31
C ASP A 92 -19.95 9.13 0.13
N GLU A 93 -21.23 9.46 0.36
CA GLU A 93 -22.15 9.84 -0.71
C GLU A 93 -21.78 11.16 -1.39
N ASP A 94 -21.21 12.10 -0.63
CA ASP A 94 -20.86 13.43 -1.13
C ASP A 94 -19.55 13.41 -1.94
N THR A 95 -18.59 12.59 -1.50
CA THR A 95 -17.23 12.60 -2.06
C THR A 95 -16.91 11.39 -2.93
N GLY A 96 -17.69 10.32 -2.84
CA GLY A 96 -17.43 9.03 -3.49
C GLY A 96 -16.16 8.34 -2.98
N MET A 97 -15.57 8.83 -1.90
CA MET A 97 -14.35 8.29 -1.30
C MET A 97 -14.66 7.19 -0.30
N TRP A 98 -13.65 6.37 -0.01
CA TRP A 98 -13.75 5.32 1.00
C TRP A 98 -13.13 5.82 2.30
N PRO A 99 -13.93 6.16 3.33
CA PRO A 99 -13.39 6.61 4.59
C PRO A 99 -12.67 5.45 5.29
N VAL A 100 -11.46 5.73 5.76
CA VAL A 100 -10.65 4.79 6.54
C VAL A 100 -10.01 5.53 7.70
N CYS A 101 -9.92 4.86 8.85
CA CYS A 101 -9.32 5.37 10.07
C CYS A 101 -8.17 4.47 10.50
N LEU A 102 -7.15 5.07 11.11
CA LEU A 102 -6.02 4.32 11.66
C LEU A 102 -6.53 3.43 12.81
N GLU A 103 -6.14 2.16 12.83
CA GLU A 103 -6.36 1.28 14.00
C GLU A 103 -5.60 1.75 15.24
#